data_AF-A0A2V8BN12-F1
#
_entry.id   AF-A0A2V8BN12-F1
#
_cell.length_a   1.000
_cell.length_b   1.000
_cell.length_c   1.000
_cell.angle_alpha   90.00
_cell.angle_beta   90.00
_cell.angle_gamma   90.00
#
_symmetry.space_group_name_H-M   'P 1'
#
loop_
_entity.id
_entity.type
_entity.pdbx_description
1 polymer ?
#
loop_
_entity_poly.entity_id
_entity_poly.type
_entity_poly.pdbx_seq_one_letter_code
_entity_poly.pdbx_strand_id
1 'polypeptide(L)'
;DHMHFMDNVEEMHEMVRKMAFTGELAWLPREMRPIAELCSGEQAHVFVRGLTLCHLDAILRQQEEAQRFLAGDIEDALAARGVEVLVKFVK
;
A
#
# COMPACT_ATOMS: atom_id res chain seq x y z
N ASP A 1 20.18 -4.07 -4.41
CA ASP A 1 20.15 -3.37 -3.12
C ASP A 1 19.73 -1.92 -3.35
N HIS A 2 18.51 -1.69 -3.81
CA HIS A 2 18.07 -0.33 -4.14
C HIS A 2 16.65 -0.13 -3.64
N MET A 3 16.51 0.79 -2.68
CA MET A 3 15.25 1.42 -2.25
C MET A 3 14.30 0.59 -1.35
N HIS A 4 14.82 -0.18 -0.39
CA HIS A 4 13.98 -0.93 0.55
C HIS A 4 13.37 -0.06 1.66
N PHE A 5 14.04 1.04 2.03
CA PHE A 5 13.60 1.95 3.08
C PHE A 5 13.61 3.38 2.53
N MET A 6 12.43 3.93 2.32
CA MET A 6 12.24 5.26 1.75
C MET A 6 11.36 6.07 2.70
N ASP A 7 11.98 6.98 3.45
CA ASP A 7 11.26 7.81 4.42
C ASP A 7 10.48 8.95 3.73
N ASN A 8 11.00 9.47 2.60
CA ASN A 8 10.35 10.50 1.79
C ASN A 8 9.60 9.87 0.61
N VAL A 9 8.57 9.07 0.90
CA VAL A 9 7.84 8.27 -0.11
C VAL A 9 7.32 9.13 -1.26
N GLU A 10 6.80 10.33 -0.98
CA GLU A 10 6.25 11.20 -2.01
C GLU A 10 7.30 11.73 -2.98
N GLU A 11 8.43 12.19 -2.45
CA GLU A 11 9.56 12.66 -3.26
C GLU A 11 10.10 11.51 -4.11
N MET A 12 10.25 10.34 -3.49
CA MET A 12 10.87 9.20 -4.14
C MET A 12 9.97 8.59 -5.22
N HIS A 13 8.66 8.52 -4.99
CA HIS A 13 7.68 8.12 -6.00
C HIS A 13 7.75 9.03 -7.22
N GLU A 14 7.77 10.34 -7.04
CA GLU A 14 7.86 11.29 -8.15
C GLU A 14 9.23 11.25 -8.86
N MET A 15 10.31 10.99 -8.12
CA MET A 15 11.62 10.77 -8.72
C MET A 15 11.61 9.54 -9.64
N VAL A 16 11.09 8.41 -9.16
CA VAL A 16 10.97 7.17 -9.95
C VAL A 16 10.03 7.37 -11.14
N ARG A 17 8.89 8.04 -10.94
CA ARG A 17 7.93 8.35 -12.01
C ARG A 17 8.53 9.21 -13.12
N LYS A 18 9.51 10.07 -12.82
CA LYS A 18 10.20 10.93 -13.80
C LYS A 18 11.46 10.29 -14.37
N MET A 19 11.90 9.16 -13.83
CA MET A 19 13.11 8.48 -14.27
C MET A 19 12.90 7.87 -15.67
N ALA A 20 13.88 8.05 -16.55
CA ALA A 20 13.86 7.46 -17.89
C ALA A 20 14.31 5.99 -17.83
N PHE A 21 13.42 5.11 -17.38
CA PHE A 21 13.65 3.67 -17.48
C PHE A 21 13.74 3.22 -18.94
N THR A 22 14.59 2.23 -19.21
CA THR A 22 14.82 1.68 -20.55
C THR A 22 14.55 0.17 -20.56
N GLY A 23 14.55 -0.42 -21.76
CA GLY A 23 14.29 -1.85 -21.94
C GLY A 23 12.92 -2.26 -21.41
N GLU A 24 12.86 -3.39 -20.71
CA GLU A 24 11.63 -3.97 -20.17
C GLU A 24 10.93 -3.10 -19.12
N LEU A 25 11.61 -2.11 -18.54
CA LEU A 25 11.04 -1.20 -17.53
C LEU A 25 10.55 0.13 -18.11
N ALA A 26 10.70 0.36 -19.42
CA ALA A 26 10.34 1.63 -20.07
C ALA A 26 8.83 1.96 -20.00
N TRP A 27 7.98 1.03 -19.60
CA TRP A 27 6.55 1.26 -19.37
C TRP A 27 6.26 1.89 -18.00
N LEU A 28 7.13 1.67 -17.01
CA LEU A 28 6.84 1.96 -15.60
C LEU A 28 6.54 3.45 -15.34
N PRO A 29 7.35 4.43 -15.79
CA PRO A 29 7.03 5.85 -15.68
C PRO A 29 5.68 6.25 -16.31
N ARG A 30 5.30 5.59 -17.40
CA ARG A 30 4.08 5.92 -18.18
C ARG A 30 2.81 5.51 -17.43
N GLU A 31 2.87 4.41 -16.71
CA GLU A 31 1.73 3.85 -15.96
C GLU A 31 1.66 4.36 -14.50
N MET A 32 2.75 4.92 -13.97
CA MET A 32 2.75 5.50 -12.63
C MET A 32 1.88 6.76 -12.55
N ARG A 33 0.82 6.68 -11.75
CA ARG A 33 -0.01 7.84 -11.38
C ARG A 33 0.83 8.84 -10.56
N PRO A 34 0.55 10.15 -10.65
CA PRO A 34 1.12 11.13 -9.73
C PRO A 34 0.83 10.74 -8.28
N ILE A 35 1.78 10.97 -7.36
CA ILE A 35 1.59 10.63 -5.94
C ILE A 35 0.40 11.38 -5.32
N ALA A 36 0.14 12.60 -5.79
CA ALA A 36 -0.99 13.42 -5.35
C ALA A 36 -2.36 12.81 -5.67
N GLU A 37 -2.42 11.80 -6.55
CA GLU A 37 -3.65 11.05 -6.82
C GLU A 37 -3.75 9.72 -6.03
N LEU A 38 -2.76 9.45 -5.16
CA LEU A 38 -2.70 8.31 -4.26
C LEU A 38 -2.92 8.80 -2.80
N CYS A 39 -2.82 7.90 -1.83
CA CYS A 39 -2.77 8.28 -0.42
C CYS A 39 -1.44 8.97 -0.07
N SER A 40 -1.40 9.72 1.03
CA SER A 40 -0.14 10.27 1.54
C SER A 40 0.82 9.18 2.00
N GLY A 41 2.12 9.49 2.07
CA GLY A 41 3.15 8.60 2.61
C GLY A 41 2.87 8.25 4.08
N GLU A 42 2.40 9.23 4.87
CA GLU A 42 1.96 8.99 6.25
C GLU A 42 0.84 7.93 6.32
N GLN A 43 -0.20 8.07 5.49
CA GLN A 43 -1.29 7.10 5.41
C GLN A 43 -0.79 5.72 4.97
N ALA A 44 0.10 5.66 3.99
CA ALA A 44 0.72 4.42 3.52
C ALA A 44 1.50 3.72 4.65
N HIS A 45 2.28 4.47 5.43
CA HIS A 45 3.02 3.92 6.58
C HIS A 45 2.09 3.42 7.69
N VAL A 46 1.03 4.15 8.01
CA VAL A 46 0.02 3.70 8.97
C VAL A 46 -0.61 2.39 8.51
N PHE A 47 -0.98 2.31 7.22
CA PHE A 47 -1.54 1.10 6.64
C PHE A 47 -0.59 -0.10 6.73
N VAL A 48 0.66 0.05 6.27
CA VAL A 48 1.65 -1.04 6.29
C VAL A 48 1.95 -1.49 7.72
N ARG A 49 2.13 -0.55 8.66
CA ARG A 49 2.34 -0.88 10.08
C ARG A 49 1.16 -1.63 10.67
N GLY A 50 -0.06 -1.14 10.44
CA GLY A 50 -1.29 -1.75 10.93
C GLY A 50 -1.48 -3.18 10.38
N LEU A 51 -1.31 -3.36 9.07
CA LEU A 51 -1.43 -4.67 8.43
C LEU A 51 -0.35 -5.65 8.91
N THR A 52 0.88 -5.17 9.09
CA THR A 52 1.98 -5.99 9.63
C THR A 52 1.65 -6.46 11.05
N LEU A 53 1.21 -5.55 11.93
CA LEU A 53 0.82 -5.91 13.29
C LEU A 53 -0.35 -6.88 13.32
N CYS A 54 -1.37 -6.66 12.49
CA CYS A 54 -2.50 -7.57 12.35
C CYS A 54 -2.04 -8.98 11.95
N HIS A 55 -1.12 -9.09 10.99
CA HIS A 55 -0.52 -10.37 10.61
C HIS A 55 0.20 -11.05 11.78
N LEU A 56 1.01 -10.30 12.53
CA LEU A 56 1.71 -10.83 13.70
C LEU A 56 0.75 -11.25 14.81
N ASP A 57 -0.32 -10.49 15.07
CA ASP A 57 -1.33 -10.82 16.08
C ASP A 57 -2.15 -12.06 15.70
N ALA A 58 -2.48 -12.21 14.41
CA ALA A 58 -3.20 -13.39 13.92
C ALA A 58 -2.35 -14.67 13.99
N ILE A 59 -1.05 -14.60 13.68
CA ILE A 59 -0.18 -15.77 13.56
C ILE A 59 0.54 -16.10 14.88
N LEU A 60 1.15 -15.10 15.52
CA LEU A 60 1.96 -15.32 16.73
C LEU A 60 1.11 -15.34 18.00
N ARG A 61 0.08 -14.49 18.06
CA ARG A 61 -0.81 -14.40 19.23
C ARG A 61 -2.13 -15.14 19.07
N GLN A 62 -2.45 -15.60 17.86
CA GLN A 62 -3.69 -16.30 17.53
C GLN A 62 -4.94 -15.50 17.93
N GLN A 63 -4.92 -14.18 17.78
CA GLN A 63 -6.09 -13.35 18.05
C GLN A 63 -7.16 -13.57 16.97
N GLU A 64 -8.36 -14.00 17.38
CA GLU A 64 -9.46 -14.29 16.46
C GLU A 64 -9.89 -13.08 15.61
N GLU A 65 -9.94 -11.89 16.20
CA GLU A 65 -10.31 -10.66 15.48
C GLU A 65 -9.33 -10.36 14.34
N ALA A 66 -8.03 -10.51 14.59
CA ALA A 66 -7.00 -10.32 13.58
C ALA A 66 -7.07 -11.41 12.49
N GLN A 67 -7.33 -12.66 12.87
CA GLN A 67 -7.54 -13.75 11.90
C GLN A 67 -8.74 -13.50 10.99
N ARG A 68 -9.86 -13.03 11.55
CA ARG A 68 -11.07 -12.67 10.77
C ARG A 68 -10.81 -11.48 9.85
N PHE A 69 -10.14 -10.44 10.34
CA PHE A 69 -9.75 -9.28 9.54
C PHE A 69 -8.89 -9.71 8.33
N LEU A 70 -7.90 -10.59 8.53
CA LEU A 70 -7.06 -11.12 7.44
C LEU A 70 -7.80 -12.08 6.51
N ALA A 71 -8.84 -12.76 6.98
CA ALA A 71 -9.60 -13.74 6.21
C ALA A 71 -10.50 -13.11 5.13
N GLY A 72 -10.54 -11.77 5.02
CA GLY A 72 -11.12 -11.10 3.86
C GLY A 72 -12.09 -9.98 4.17
N ASP A 73 -12.35 -9.67 5.44
CA ASP A 73 -13.27 -8.58 5.80
C ASP A 73 -12.57 -7.20 5.81
N ILE A 74 -11.64 -7.00 4.89
CA ILE A 74 -10.84 -5.77 4.76
C ILE A 74 -11.75 -4.61 4.35
N GLU A 75 -12.74 -4.87 3.49
CA GLU A 75 -13.70 -3.88 3.02
C GLU A 75 -14.56 -3.35 4.18
N ASP A 76 -15.21 -4.25 4.93
CA ASP A 76 -16.01 -3.91 6.11
C ASP A 76 -15.15 -3.22 7.18
N ALA A 77 -13.93 -3.69 7.39
CA ALA A 77 -13.06 -3.11 8.38
C ALA A 77 -12.49 -1.74 7.98
N LEU A 78 -12.29 -1.46 6.68
CA LEU A 78 -11.92 -0.14 6.19
C LEU A 78 -13.14 0.82 6.20
N ALA A 79 -14.33 0.32 5.85
CA ALA A 79 -15.58 1.08 5.93
C ALA A 79 -15.90 1.51 7.37
N ALA A 80 -15.73 0.62 8.36
CA ALA A 80 -15.90 0.94 9.78
C ALA A 80 -14.96 2.06 10.28
N ARG A 81 -13.90 2.37 9.53
CA ARG A 81 -12.91 3.42 9.82
C ARG A 81 -13.07 4.66 8.93
N GLY A 82 -14.15 4.73 8.15
CA GLY A 82 -14.44 5.85 7.25
C GLY A 82 -13.54 5.90 6.01
N VAL A 83 -12.89 4.78 5.64
CA VAL A 83 -12.05 4.68 4.45
C VAL A 83 -12.89 4.16 3.29
N GLU A 84 -13.06 4.97 2.25
CA GLU A 84 -13.74 4.57 1.02
C GLU A 84 -12.81 3.70 0.15
N VAL A 85 -13.19 2.45 -0.08
CA VAL A 85 -12.40 1.49 -0.86
C VAL A 85 -13.00 1.34 -2.25
N LEU A 86 -12.21 1.67 -3.27
CA LEU A 86 -12.56 1.41 -4.66
C LEU A 86 -11.88 0.13 -5.15
N VAL A 87 -12.59 -0.99 -5.11
CA VAL A 87 -12.11 -2.23 -5.74
C VAL A 87 -12.31 -2.13 -7.25
N LYS A 88 -11.22 -1.87 -7.97
CA LYS A 88 -11.22 -1.97 -9.44
C LYS A 88 -10.79 -3.38 -9.84
N PHE A 89 -11.75 -4.14 -10.36
CA PHE A 89 -11.42 -5.35 -11.11
C PHE A 89 -10.75 -4.96 -12.42
N VAL A 90 -9.48 -5.29 -12.57
CA VAL A 90 -8.81 -5.24 -13.88
C VAL A 90 -9.33 -6.45 -14.67
N LYS A 91 -10.03 -6.19 -15.76
CA LYS A 91 -10.44 -7.22 -16.73
C LYS A 91 -9.25 -7.68 -17.55
#